data_AF-A0A845MJT2-F1
#
_entry.id   AF-A0A845MJT2-F1
#
_cell.length_a   1.000
_cell.length_b   1.000
_cell.length_c   1.000
_cell.angle_alpha   90.00
_cell.angle_beta   90.00
_cell.angle_gamma   90.00
#
_symmetry.space_group_name_H-M   'P 1'
#
loop_
_entity.id
_entity.type
_entity.pdbx_description
1 polymer ?
#
loop_
_entity_poly.entity_id
_entity_poly.type
_entity_poly.pdbx_seq_one_letter_code
_entity_poly.pdbx_strand_id
1 'polypeptide(L)'
;MINSLFSKDLPRSRIVTCTLLLLLMAMLVAPIAIGGLTIMSVFVKVAIFVVLVGSFDLLLGYTGMISFAHTMYFGIGAYGTGIALKSMGASWEAIAIGFLSAALLSFVIAVAVGLFSMRTKTIFFAMITLAVANAFAVLVNQFYTITGGHDGLIFQIPRILKPAFVIIPRDVFGVPINGTTLSYYGILLISGLLFLLMLRIVNSPFGRVLQAIRENELRAEALGFNVLGHRVVVSCIAAVLACVAGALNALWLRFVGPEVTLDLQVMLDVLLIVVIGGMGTLYGAVIGAGVFVLAETYLQSAIAYIAPMIQETPMLSVIIHPDRWVFWLGILFVVSVYYFPEGIVGRLRNRAIKRAATKKWMRW
;
A
#
# COMPACT_ATOMS: atom_id res chain seq x y z
N MET A 1 -3.38 9.18 29.52
CA MET A 1 -2.93 9.90 28.29
C MET A 1 -2.50 8.98 27.14
N ILE A 2 -2.03 7.74 27.36
CA ILE A 2 -1.65 6.81 26.26
C ILE A 2 -2.88 6.31 25.46
N ASN A 3 -4.05 6.17 26.11
CA ASN A 3 -5.30 5.73 25.47
C ASN A 3 -5.93 6.76 24.50
N SER A 4 -5.41 8.00 24.42
CA SER A 4 -5.83 9.00 23.42
C SER A 4 -4.88 9.08 22.22
N LEU A 5 -3.70 8.44 22.30
CA LEU A 5 -2.74 8.34 21.20
C LEU A 5 -3.02 7.10 20.35
N PHE A 6 -3.38 5.98 20.98
CA PHE A 6 -3.70 4.73 20.28
C PHE A 6 -5.21 4.57 20.07
N SER A 7 -5.59 4.16 18.86
CA SER A 7 -6.97 3.83 18.51
C SER A 7 -7.54 2.76 19.46
N LYS A 8 -8.82 2.89 19.83
CA LYS A 8 -9.56 1.88 20.61
C LYS A 8 -9.94 0.64 19.78
N ASP A 9 -9.74 0.65 18.46
CA ASP A 9 -9.88 -0.56 17.64
C ASP A 9 -8.63 -1.41 17.72
N LEU A 10 -8.69 -2.41 18.59
CA LEU A 10 -7.72 -3.49 18.61
C LEU A 10 -8.00 -4.46 17.44
N PRO A 11 -7.01 -5.24 16.99
CA PRO A 11 -7.20 -6.33 16.02
C PRO A 11 -8.23 -7.39 16.47
N ARG A 12 -8.68 -7.37 17.74
CA ARG A 12 -9.79 -8.17 18.33
C ARG A 12 -9.68 -9.70 18.17
N SER A 13 -8.57 -10.21 17.62
CA SER A 13 -8.23 -11.62 17.47
C SER A 13 -6.77 -11.84 17.84
N ARG A 14 -6.50 -12.82 18.72
CA ARG A 14 -5.12 -13.15 19.15
C ARG A 14 -4.23 -13.56 17.99
N ILE A 15 -4.79 -14.29 17.01
CA ILE A 15 -4.05 -14.76 15.84
C ILE A 15 -3.59 -13.55 15.00
N VAL A 16 -4.50 -12.60 14.75
CA VAL A 16 -4.18 -11.38 14.00
C VAL A 16 -3.13 -10.54 14.72
N THR A 17 -3.24 -10.41 16.05
CA THR A 17 -2.21 -9.71 16.84
C THR A 17 -0.85 -10.39 16.72
N CYS A 18 -0.80 -11.72 16.88
CA CYS A 18 0.46 -12.46 16.77
C CYS A 18 1.06 -12.35 15.37
N THR A 19 0.26 -12.43 14.30
CA THR A 19 0.77 -12.29 12.93
C THR A 19 1.30 -10.89 12.66
N LEU A 20 0.61 -9.84 13.11
CA LEU A 20 1.08 -8.46 12.99
C LEU A 20 2.37 -8.22 13.77
N LEU A 21 2.46 -8.73 15.01
CA LEU A 21 3.66 -8.62 15.82
C LEU A 21 4.83 -9.39 15.21
N LEU A 22 4.58 -10.59 14.70
CA LEU A 22 5.60 -11.39 14.01
C LEU A 22 6.10 -10.66 12.76
N LEU A 23 5.20 -10.11 11.95
CA LEU A 23 5.57 -9.36 10.74
C LEU A 23 6.34 -8.09 11.08
N LEU A 24 5.90 -7.34 12.09
CA LEU A 24 6.61 -6.15 12.58
C LEU A 24 8.00 -6.50 13.12
N MET A 25 8.11 -7.56 13.93
CA MET A 25 9.38 -8.04 14.46
C MET A 25 10.31 -8.52 13.34
N ALA A 26 9.78 -9.24 12.35
CA ALA A 26 10.54 -9.65 11.17
C ALA A 26 11.07 -8.43 10.42
N MET A 27 10.25 -7.40 10.19
CA MET A 27 10.68 -6.15 9.55
C MET A 27 11.74 -5.39 10.38
N LEU A 28 11.64 -5.38 11.70
CA LEU A 28 12.61 -4.68 12.55
C LEU A 28 13.96 -5.42 12.62
N VAL A 29 13.93 -6.74 12.69
CA VAL A 29 15.11 -7.58 12.98
C VAL A 29 15.80 -8.10 11.72
N ALA A 30 15.06 -8.35 10.63
CA ALA A 30 15.63 -8.99 9.43
C ALA A 30 16.87 -8.30 8.84
N PRO A 31 16.94 -6.95 8.74
CA PRO A 31 18.13 -6.29 8.23
C PRO A 31 19.38 -6.51 9.09
N ILE A 32 19.20 -6.63 10.41
CA ILE A 32 20.30 -6.77 11.38
C ILE A 32 20.73 -8.23 11.50
N ALA A 33 19.78 -9.17 11.48
CA ALA A 33 20.06 -10.58 11.75
C ALA A 33 20.51 -11.37 10.51
N ILE A 34 19.91 -11.10 9.34
CA ILE A 34 20.16 -11.88 8.11
C ILE A 34 20.97 -11.04 7.12
N GLY A 35 20.75 -9.73 7.11
CA GLY A 35 21.31 -8.84 6.09
C GLY A 35 20.76 -9.14 4.69
N GLY A 36 21.28 -8.44 3.69
CA GLY A 36 20.97 -8.68 2.27
C GLY A 36 19.96 -7.69 1.69
N LEU A 37 20.33 -7.11 0.53
CA LEU A 37 19.54 -6.08 -0.15
C LEU A 37 18.17 -6.60 -0.59
N THR A 38 18.07 -7.87 -1.02
CA THR A 38 16.82 -8.47 -1.47
C THR A 38 15.77 -8.50 -0.35
N ILE A 39 16.14 -8.97 0.85
CA ILE A 39 15.24 -9.05 1.99
C ILE A 39 14.79 -7.65 2.42
N MET A 40 15.72 -6.69 2.45
CA MET A 40 15.39 -5.29 2.76
C MET A 40 14.42 -4.69 1.73
N SER A 41 14.64 -4.96 0.44
CA SER A 41 13.75 -4.49 -0.63
C SER A 41 12.35 -5.07 -0.52
N VAL A 42 12.22 -6.35 -0.15
CA VAL A 42 10.91 -6.99 0.09
C VAL A 42 10.17 -6.30 1.22
N PHE A 43 10.80 -6.12 2.38
CA PHE A 43 10.14 -5.50 3.52
C PHE A 43 9.86 -4.00 3.32
N VAL A 44 10.69 -3.28 2.57
CA VAL A 44 10.39 -1.90 2.16
C VAL A 44 9.19 -1.87 1.22
N LYS A 45 9.13 -2.76 0.24
CA LYS A 45 7.97 -2.89 -0.65
C LYS A 45 6.71 -3.20 0.15
N VAL A 46 6.76 -4.12 1.12
CA VAL A 46 5.66 -4.37 2.06
C VAL A 46 5.27 -3.08 2.78
N ALA A 47 6.21 -2.36 3.41
CA ALA A 47 5.93 -1.14 4.17
C ALA A 47 5.27 -0.04 3.32
N ILE A 48 5.70 0.12 2.07
CA ILE A 48 5.14 1.08 1.12
C ILE A 48 3.73 0.65 0.70
N PHE A 49 3.56 -0.63 0.34
CA PHE A 49 2.26 -1.17 -0.06
C PHE A 49 1.25 -1.14 1.09
N VAL A 50 1.65 -1.29 2.35
CA VAL A 50 0.75 -1.08 3.51
C VAL A 50 0.14 0.32 3.50
N VAL A 51 0.94 1.36 3.20
CA VAL A 51 0.44 2.73 3.12
C VAL A 51 -0.45 2.92 1.89
N LEU A 52 0.00 2.45 0.72
CA LEU A 52 -0.72 2.57 -0.53
C LEU A 52 -2.09 1.86 -0.47
N VAL A 53 -2.10 0.58 -0.11
CA VAL A 53 -3.28 -0.26 0.05
C VAL A 53 -4.16 0.27 1.19
N GLY A 54 -3.57 0.67 2.32
CA GLY A 54 -4.33 1.26 3.42
C GLY A 54 -5.06 2.54 3.01
N SER A 55 -4.41 3.40 2.22
CA SER A 55 -5.02 4.62 1.68
C SER A 55 -6.14 4.31 0.68
N PHE A 56 -6.00 3.24 -0.11
CA PHE A 56 -7.04 2.78 -1.03
C PHE A 56 -8.23 2.17 -0.28
N ASP A 57 -7.98 1.40 0.79
CA ASP A 57 -9.01 0.82 1.65
C ASP A 57 -9.83 1.91 2.38
N LEU A 58 -9.28 3.10 2.63
CA LEU A 58 -10.07 4.25 3.11
C LEU A 58 -11.22 4.62 2.15
N LEU A 59 -11.02 4.48 0.84
CA LEU A 59 -12.09 4.70 -0.14
C LEU A 59 -12.95 3.45 -0.28
N LEU A 60 -12.34 2.32 -0.64
CA LEU A 60 -13.09 1.11 -0.95
C LEU A 60 -13.77 0.53 0.29
N GLY A 61 -12.99 0.26 1.33
CA GLY A 61 -13.43 -0.38 2.55
C GLY A 61 -14.28 0.48 3.46
N TYR A 62 -14.02 1.79 3.55
CA TYR A 62 -14.75 2.65 4.49
C TYR A 62 -15.84 3.50 3.84
N THR A 63 -15.77 3.82 2.54
CA THR A 63 -16.84 4.56 1.85
C THR A 63 -17.60 3.76 0.80
N GLY A 64 -17.09 2.60 0.37
CA GLY A 64 -17.69 1.82 -0.71
C GLY A 64 -17.39 2.36 -2.11
N MET A 65 -16.43 3.28 -2.26
CA MET A 65 -16.07 3.88 -3.54
C MET A 65 -14.77 3.28 -4.09
N ILE A 66 -14.77 2.94 -5.37
CA ILE A 66 -13.57 2.46 -6.07
C ILE A 66 -12.94 3.63 -6.83
N SER A 67 -11.68 3.94 -6.56
CA SER A 67 -10.88 4.94 -7.27
C SER A 67 -9.76 4.25 -8.04
N PHE A 68 -9.78 4.31 -9.37
CA PHE A 68 -8.66 3.82 -10.19
C PHE A 68 -7.54 4.87 -10.35
N ALA A 69 -7.70 6.06 -9.76
CA ALA A 69 -6.70 7.13 -9.78
C ALA A 69 -5.62 6.97 -8.70
N HIS A 70 -5.66 5.92 -7.88
CA HIS A 70 -4.70 5.73 -6.78
C HIS A 70 -3.26 5.58 -7.25
N THR A 71 -3.03 4.87 -8.36
CA THR A 71 -1.70 4.77 -8.99
C THR A 71 -1.23 6.11 -9.55
N MET A 72 -2.13 6.93 -10.08
CA MET A 72 -1.79 8.30 -10.48
C MET A 72 -1.23 9.11 -9.30
N TYR A 73 -1.88 9.10 -8.14
CA TYR A 73 -1.37 9.81 -6.96
C TYR A 73 -0.04 9.25 -6.46
N PHE A 74 0.12 7.92 -6.49
CA PHE A 74 1.40 7.26 -6.21
C PHE A 74 2.50 7.71 -7.18
N GLY A 75 2.21 7.76 -8.48
CA GLY A 75 3.13 8.28 -9.49
C GLY A 75 3.43 9.77 -9.31
N ILE A 76 2.45 10.61 -8.99
CA ILE A 76 2.68 12.05 -8.72
C ILE A 76 3.70 12.23 -7.59
N GLY A 77 3.57 11.47 -6.50
CA GLY A 77 4.53 11.50 -5.39
C GLY A 77 5.93 11.03 -5.77
N ALA A 78 6.00 9.95 -6.55
CA ALA A 78 7.26 9.41 -7.06
C ALA A 78 7.96 10.40 -7.99
N TYR A 79 7.26 10.87 -9.02
CA TYR A 79 7.78 11.83 -10.01
C TYR A 79 8.10 13.18 -9.39
N GLY A 80 7.25 13.73 -8.52
CA GLY A 80 7.53 15.04 -7.91
C GLY A 80 8.81 15.02 -7.08
N THR A 81 9.04 13.94 -6.32
CA THR A 81 10.28 13.75 -5.56
C THR A 81 11.48 13.51 -6.48
N GLY A 82 11.32 12.67 -7.51
CA GLY A 82 12.39 12.35 -8.47
C GLY A 82 12.81 13.53 -9.33
N ILE A 83 11.84 14.33 -9.81
CA ILE A 83 12.08 15.55 -10.59
C ILE A 83 12.85 16.57 -9.75
N ALA A 84 12.41 16.82 -8.50
CA ALA A 84 13.09 17.76 -7.62
C ALA A 84 14.53 17.33 -7.29
N LEU A 85 14.76 16.05 -7.02
CA LEU A 85 16.11 15.51 -6.79
C LEU A 85 17.00 15.59 -8.04
N LYS A 86 16.41 15.44 -9.24
CA LYS A 86 17.13 15.56 -10.51
C LYS A 86 17.50 17.01 -10.82
N SER A 87 16.61 17.96 -10.55
CA SER A 87 16.79 19.38 -10.91
C SER A 87 17.56 20.19 -9.87
N MET A 88 17.29 19.97 -8.58
CA MET A 88 17.88 20.73 -7.47
C MET A 88 19.09 20.01 -6.84
N GLY A 89 19.34 18.76 -7.24
CA GLY A 89 20.39 17.91 -6.69
C GLY A 89 19.97 17.13 -5.44
N ALA A 90 20.89 16.33 -4.93
CA ALA A 90 20.67 15.36 -3.86
C ALA A 90 20.64 15.99 -2.45
N SER A 91 19.72 16.93 -2.23
CA SER A 91 19.54 17.64 -0.95
C SER A 91 18.22 17.26 -0.25
N TRP A 92 18.15 17.50 1.06
CA TRP A 92 16.91 17.33 1.83
C TRP A 92 15.84 18.35 1.44
N GLU A 93 16.26 19.54 1.02
CA GLU A 93 15.38 20.59 0.50
C GLU A 93 14.67 20.14 -0.77
N ALA A 94 15.40 19.49 -1.70
CA ALA A 94 14.83 18.93 -2.91
C ALA A 94 13.75 17.88 -2.60
N ILE A 95 14.00 17.00 -1.61
CA ILE A 95 13.00 16.02 -1.17
C ILE A 95 11.76 16.72 -0.60
N ALA A 96 11.95 17.71 0.28
CA ALA A 96 10.84 18.43 0.90
C ALA A 96 9.99 19.18 -0.12
N ILE A 97 10.63 19.91 -1.05
CA ILE A 97 9.95 20.67 -2.10
C ILE A 97 9.25 19.75 -3.09
N GLY A 98 9.92 18.68 -3.53
CA GLY A 98 9.34 17.67 -4.42
C GLY A 98 8.13 16.98 -3.80
N PHE A 99 8.23 16.61 -2.53
CA PHE A 99 7.12 16.01 -1.78
C PHE A 99 5.94 16.98 -1.58
N LEU A 100 6.21 18.21 -1.13
CA LEU A 100 5.17 19.19 -0.85
C LEU A 100 4.43 19.62 -2.13
N SER A 101 5.16 19.84 -3.23
CA SER A 101 4.57 20.15 -4.53
C SER A 101 3.73 18.98 -5.07
N ALA A 102 4.21 17.75 -4.95
CA ALA A 102 3.46 16.55 -5.34
C ALA A 102 2.19 16.34 -4.49
N ALA A 103 2.29 16.54 -3.17
CA ALA A 103 1.16 16.42 -2.26
C ALA A 103 0.10 17.50 -2.54
N LEU A 104 0.53 18.74 -2.80
CA LEU A 104 -0.36 19.83 -3.20
C LEU A 104 -1.05 19.52 -4.54
N LEU A 105 -0.31 19.03 -5.53
CA LEU A 105 -0.88 18.66 -6.83
C LEU A 105 -1.90 17.51 -6.69
N SER A 106 -1.57 16.47 -5.91
CA SER A 106 -2.47 15.36 -5.64
C SER A 106 -3.72 15.79 -4.88
N PHE A 107 -3.59 16.71 -3.92
CA PHE A 107 -4.73 17.31 -3.22
C PHE A 107 -5.64 18.08 -4.19
N VAL A 108 -5.08 18.96 -5.02
CA VAL A 108 -5.85 19.75 -6.00
C VAL A 108 -6.57 18.85 -7.00
N ILE A 109 -5.90 17.84 -7.55
CA ILE A 109 -6.50 16.89 -8.49
C ILE A 109 -7.59 16.07 -7.79
N ALA A 110 -7.38 15.62 -6.55
CA ALA A 110 -8.38 14.87 -5.79
C ALA A 110 -9.63 15.70 -5.48
N VAL A 111 -9.47 16.98 -5.14
CA VAL A 111 -10.59 17.92 -4.98
C VAL A 111 -11.34 18.08 -6.30
N ALA A 112 -10.63 18.35 -7.40
CA ALA A 112 -11.25 18.54 -8.71
C ALA A 112 -12.03 17.29 -9.14
N VAL A 113 -11.37 16.13 -9.18
CA VAL A 113 -12.00 14.86 -9.55
C VAL A 113 -13.17 14.56 -8.61
N GLY A 114 -12.97 14.65 -7.29
CA GLY A 114 -14.01 14.38 -6.30
C GLY A 114 -15.26 15.23 -6.47
N LEU A 115 -15.10 16.55 -6.68
CA LEU A 115 -16.24 17.46 -6.84
C LEU A 115 -17.04 17.21 -8.13
N PHE A 116 -16.38 16.86 -9.23
CA PHE A 116 -17.06 16.63 -10.52
C PHE A 116 -17.68 15.24 -10.61
N SER A 117 -17.00 14.21 -10.12
CA SER A 117 -17.39 12.81 -10.36
C SER A 117 -18.30 12.24 -9.29
N MET A 118 -18.19 12.65 -8.02
CA MET A 118 -18.93 12.06 -6.90
C MET A 118 -20.37 12.59 -6.76
N ARG A 119 -20.83 13.47 -7.65
CA ARG A 119 -22.23 13.86 -7.78
C ARG A 119 -23.09 12.82 -8.51
N THR A 120 -22.46 11.79 -9.06
CA THR A 120 -23.09 10.72 -9.85
C THR A 120 -22.94 9.37 -9.15
N LYS A 121 -23.59 8.32 -9.66
CA LYS A 121 -23.49 6.97 -9.07
C LYS A 121 -22.03 6.51 -8.95
N THR A 122 -21.70 5.74 -7.93
CA THR A 122 -20.33 5.28 -7.60
C THR A 122 -19.57 4.64 -8.76
N ILE A 123 -20.26 4.00 -9.71
CA ILE A 123 -19.64 3.38 -10.89
C ILE A 123 -19.01 4.44 -11.81
N PHE A 124 -19.65 5.62 -11.95
CA PHE A 124 -19.10 6.71 -12.75
C PHE A 124 -17.83 7.31 -12.14
N PHE A 125 -17.76 7.38 -10.80
CA PHE A 125 -16.54 7.78 -10.11
C PHE A 125 -15.34 6.88 -10.47
N ALA A 126 -15.56 5.56 -10.49
CA ALA A 126 -14.54 4.60 -10.90
C ALA A 126 -14.11 4.79 -12.37
N MET A 127 -15.06 4.97 -13.30
CA MET A 127 -14.76 5.18 -14.72
C MET A 127 -14.01 6.49 -14.98
N ILE A 128 -14.41 7.58 -14.32
CA ILE A 128 -13.74 8.88 -14.46
C ILE A 128 -12.32 8.82 -13.88
N THR A 129 -12.15 8.22 -12.70
CA THR A 129 -10.82 8.07 -12.09
C THR A 129 -9.88 7.21 -12.94
N LEU A 130 -10.39 6.17 -13.60
CA LEU A 130 -9.61 5.37 -14.55
C LEU A 130 -9.18 6.21 -15.77
N ALA A 131 -10.10 6.98 -16.35
CA ALA A 131 -9.81 7.85 -17.49
C ALA A 131 -8.76 8.93 -17.13
N VAL A 132 -8.89 9.55 -15.95
CA VAL A 132 -7.94 10.56 -15.46
C VAL A 132 -6.57 9.94 -15.19
N ALA A 133 -6.51 8.74 -14.60
CA ALA A 133 -5.26 8.03 -14.37
C ALA A 133 -4.53 7.72 -15.68
N ASN A 134 -5.25 7.20 -16.67
CA ASN A 134 -4.68 6.90 -17.99
C ASN A 134 -4.24 8.17 -18.73
N ALA A 135 -5.04 9.24 -18.67
CA ALA A 135 -4.66 10.53 -19.24
C ALA A 135 -3.37 11.06 -18.59
N PHE A 136 -3.23 10.94 -17.27
CA PHE A 136 -2.01 11.33 -16.57
C PHE A 136 -0.81 10.46 -17.00
N ALA A 137 -0.98 9.15 -17.13
CA ALA A 137 0.07 8.26 -17.62
C ALA A 137 0.53 8.64 -19.04
N VAL A 138 -0.40 9.01 -19.93
CA VAL A 138 -0.08 9.53 -21.27
C VAL A 138 0.67 10.85 -21.18
N LEU A 139 0.24 11.79 -20.33
CA LEU A 139 0.94 13.06 -20.12
C LEU A 139 2.38 12.84 -19.64
N VAL A 140 2.59 11.93 -18.69
CA VAL A 140 3.93 11.58 -18.20
C VAL A 140 4.80 11.03 -19.32
N ASN A 141 4.26 10.19 -20.21
CA ASN A 141 5.02 9.69 -21.37
C ASN A 141 5.33 10.79 -22.39
N GLN A 142 4.40 11.74 -22.61
CA GLN A 142 4.55 12.81 -23.58
C GLN A 142 5.54 13.91 -23.11
N PHE A 143 5.59 14.21 -21.81
CA PHE A 143 6.47 15.23 -21.23
C PHE A 143 7.92 14.74 -21.03
N TYR A 144 8.50 14.14 -22.07
CA TYR A 144 9.82 13.49 -22.04
C TYR A 144 10.93 14.35 -21.40
N THR A 145 10.94 15.66 -21.66
CA THR A 145 11.97 16.57 -21.14
C THR A 145 11.98 16.68 -19.61
N ILE A 146 10.81 16.53 -18.97
CA ILE A 146 10.65 16.67 -17.52
C ILE A 146 10.63 15.31 -16.84
N THR A 147 9.87 14.36 -17.39
CA THR A 147 9.58 13.06 -16.78
C THR A 147 10.48 11.94 -17.28
N GLY A 148 11.28 12.17 -18.32
CA GLY A 148 12.02 11.11 -19.02
C GLY A 148 11.14 10.19 -19.88
N GLY A 149 9.83 10.46 -19.95
CA GLY A 149 8.88 9.67 -20.74
C GLY A 149 8.88 8.20 -20.33
N HIS A 150 8.96 7.31 -21.32
CA HIS A 150 8.97 5.87 -21.12
C HIS A 150 10.22 5.37 -20.37
N ASP A 151 11.37 6.02 -20.57
CA ASP A 151 12.64 5.65 -19.92
C ASP A 151 12.63 5.99 -18.41
N GLY A 152 11.79 6.93 -18.00
CA GLY A 152 11.72 7.41 -16.63
C GLY A 152 12.92 8.26 -16.19
N LEU A 153 13.06 8.45 -14.88
CA LEU A 153 14.07 9.30 -14.26
C LEU A 153 14.94 8.49 -13.31
N ILE A 154 16.26 8.59 -13.52
CA ILE A 154 17.27 8.21 -12.54
C ILE A 154 17.76 9.47 -11.84
N PHE A 155 17.85 9.43 -10.51
CA PHE A 155 18.29 10.57 -9.71
C PHE A 155 19.12 10.10 -8.51
N GLN A 156 19.82 11.05 -7.88
CA GLN A 156 20.67 10.79 -6.73
C GLN A 156 19.96 11.23 -5.45
N ILE A 157 20.09 10.42 -4.40
CA ILE A 157 19.59 10.74 -3.05
C ILE A 157 20.70 11.30 -2.16
N PRO A 158 20.37 12.01 -1.06
CA PRO A 158 21.36 12.54 -0.13
C PRO A 158 22.41 11.51 0.30
N ARG A 159 23.68 11.94 0.42
CA ARG A 159 24.84 11.05 0.65
C ARG A 159 24.64 10.11 1.85
N ILE A 160 23.98 10.59 2.91
CA ILE A 160 23.76 9.84 4.14
C ILE A 160 22.85 8.61 3.95
N LEU A 161 22.03 8.61 2.89
CA LEU A 161 21.12 7.52 2.52
C LEU A 161 21.74 6.55 1.50
N LYS A 162 22.96 6.83 1.02
CA LYS A 162 23.64 5.98 0.03
C LYS A 162 24.31 4.78 0.70
N PRO A 163 24.46 3.64 0.00
CA PRO A 163 25.11 2.45 0.56
C PRO A 163 26.58 2.69 0.93
N ALA A 164 27.24 3.64 0.27
CA ALA A 164 28.64 4.01 0.50
C ALA A 164 28.87 4.78 1.82
N PHE A 165 27.81 5.29 2.45
CA PHE A 165 27.91 5.95 3.75
C PHE A 165 27.83 4.88 4.85
N VAL A 166 28.96 4.61 5.50
CA VAL A 166 29.06 3.66 6.61
C VAL A 166 28.91 4.42 7.92
N ILE A 167 27.90 4.06 8.71
CA ILE A 167 27.63 4.69 10.01
C ILE A 167 28.36 3.92 11.10
N ILE A 168 28.20 2.60 11.10
CA ILE A 168 28.87 1.68 12.01
C ILE A 168 29.54 0.59 11.16
N PRO A 169 30.87 0.42 11.25
CA PRO A 169 31.58 -0.72 10.66
C PRO A 169 31.01 -2.07 11.13
N ARG A 170 31.45 -3.19 10.55
CA ARG A 170 30.89 -4.55 10.72
C ARG A 170 30.99 -5.12 12.15
N ASP A 171 30.35 -4.49 13.13
CA ASP A 171 30.43 -4.84 14.55
C ASP A 171 29.10 -5.40 15.09
N VAL A 172 27.98 -5.17 14.40
CA VAL A 172 26.65 -5.64 14.81
C VAL A 172 26.24 -6.87 14.00
N PHE A 173 26.30 -8.06 14.62
CA PHE A 173 25.94 -9.36 14.01
C PHE A 173 26.62 -9.67 12.64
N GLY A 174 27.74 -9.03 12.34
CA GLY A 174 28.47 -9.18 11.07
C GLY A 174 27.87 -8.41 9.88
N VAL A 175 26.83 -7.59 10.09
CA VAL A 175 26.18 -6.79 9.05
C VAL A 175 26.62 -5.33 9.13
N PRO A 176 27.13 -4.69 8.05
CA PRO A 176 27.50 -3.28 8.07
C PRO A 176 26.25 -2.39 8.13
N ILE A 177 26.21 -1.44 9.06
CA ILE A 177 25.13 -0.44 9.13
C ILE A 177 25.52 0.73 8.24
N ASN A 178 24.86 0.81 7.07
CA ASN A 178 25.10 1.83 6.07
C ASN A 178 23.86 2.71 5.82
N GLY A 179 23.98 3.66 4.88
CA GLY A 179 22.87 4.53 4.48
C GLY A 179 21.65 3.79 3.90
N THR A 180 21.82 2.57 3.37
CA THR A 180 20.68 1.73 2.95
C THR A 180 19.87 1.26 4.14
N THR A 181 20.54 0.85 5.23
CA THR A 181 19.90 0.49 6.50
C THR A 181 19.19 1.69 7.11
N LEU A 182 19.79 2.89 7.05
CA LEU A 182 19.12 4.12 7.49
C LEU A 182 17.86 4.42 6.65
N SER A 183 17.95 4.29 5.32
CA SER A 183 16.82 4.49 4.41
C SER A 183 15.68 3.49 4.71
N TYR A 184 16.05 2.23 4.95
CA TYR A 184 15.13 1.17 5.33
C TYR A 184 14.33 1.52 6.59
N TYR A 185 15.02 1.87 7.69
CA TYR A 185 14.35 2.23 8.94
C TYR A 185 13.58 3.54 8.85
N GLY A 186 14.06 4.50 8.06
CA GLY A 186 13.34 5.75 7.77
C GLY A 186 12.00 5.49 7.07
N ILE A 187 11.99 4.66 6.03
CA ILE A 187 10.74 4.27 5.33
C ILE A 187 9.83 3.48 6.26
N LEU A 188 10.36 2.52 7.02
CA LEU A 188 9.57 1.73 7.97
C LEU A 188 8.91 2.63 9.04
N LEU A 189 9.66 3.60 9.57
CA LEU A 189 9.16 4.56 10.54
C LEU A 189 8.04 5.42 9.93
N ILE A 190 8.27 6.02 8.76
CA ILE A 190 7.28 6.89 8.11
C ILE A 190 6.03 6.09 7.76
N SER A 191 6.18 4.91 7.13
CA SER A 191 5.05 4.03 6.82
C SER A 191 4.28 3.61 8.08
N GLY A 192 4.98 3.30 9.18
CA GLY A 192 4.37 2.99 10.47
C GLY A 192 3.57 4.17 11.04
N LEU A 193 4.11 5.39 10.98
CA LEU A 193 3.43 6.61 11.41
C LEU A 193 2.18 6.89 10.57
N LEU A 194 2.27 6.75 9.24
CA LEU A 194 1.12 6.91 8.34
C LEU A 194 0.05 5.85 8.58
N PHE A 195 0.45 4.60 8.86
CA PHE A 195 -0.48 3.55 9.25
C PHE A 195 -1.23 3.87 10.55
N LEU A 196 -0.52 4.35 11.57
CA LEU A 196 -1.13 4.80 12.82
C LEU A 196 -2.06 6.00 12.61
N LEU A 197 -1.69 6.93 11.73
CA LEU A 197 -2.53 8.06 11.33
C LEU A 197 -3.83 7.57 10.68
N MET A 198 -3.77 6.63 9.74
CA MET A 198 -4.96 6.03 9.11
C MET A 198 -5.85 5.34 10.15
N LEU A 199 -5.27 4.58 11.09
CA LEU A 199 -6.01 3.97 12.19
C LEU A 199 -6.74 5.03 13.02
N ARG A 200 -6.11 6.17 13.30
CA ARG A 200 -6.74 7.27 14.04
C ARG A 200 -7.88 7.91 13.24
N ILE A 201 -7.72 8.11 11.94
CA ILE A 201 -8.74 8.67 11.05
C ILE A 201 -9.99 7.78 11.03
N VAL A 202 -9.81 6.48 10.79
CA VAL A 202 -10.93 5.52 10.74
C VAL A 202 -11.69 5.43 12.06
N ASN A 203 -11.00 5.57 13.18
CA ASN A 203 -11.59 5.46 14.51
C ASN A 203 -12.20 6.75 15.07
N SER A 204 -11.98 7.85 14.36
CA SER A 204 -12.57 9.14 14.69
C SER A 204 -14.06 9.19 14.29
N PRO A 205 -14.83 10.21 14.74
CA PRO A 205 -16.20 10.43 14.29
C PRO A 205 -16.31 10.49 12.77
N PHE A 206 -15.32 11.08 12.09
CA PHE A 206 -15.25 11.13 10.63
C PHE A 206 -15.31 9.72 10.01
N GLY A 207 -14.48 8.79 10.48
CA GLY A 207 -14.47 7.42 9.97
C GLY A 207 -15.77 6.65 10.23
N ARG A 208 -16.51 6.96 11.31
CA ARG A 208 -17.84 6.38 11.56
C ARG A 208 -18.88 6.89 10.58
N VAL A 209 -18.83 8.17 10.22
CA VAL A 209 -19.70 8.75 9.19
C VAL A 209 -19.41 8.10 7.83
N LEU A 210 -18.14 7.87 7.50
CA LEU A 210 -17.77 7.14 6.27
C LEU A 210 -18.41 5.75 6.23
N GLN A 211 -18.32 4.98 7.32
CA GLN A 211 -18.95 3.65 7.40
C GLN A 211 -20.47 3.73 7.26
N ALA A 212 -21.12 4.72 7.88
CA ALA A 212 -22.56 4.94 7.73
C ALA A 212 -22.94 5.26 6.27
N ILE A 213 -22.14 6.08 5.57
CA ILE A 213 -22.31 6.37 4.14
C ILE A 213 -22.18 5.09 3.31
N ARG A 214 -21.21 4.22 3.63
CA ARG A 214 -21.01 2.93 2.94
C ARG A 214 -22.20 1.98 3.14
N GLU A 215 -22.77 1.93 4.34
CA GLU A 215 -23.90 1.04 4.65
C GLU A 215 -25.20 1.51 3.98
N ASN A 216 -25.54 2.80 4.11
CA ASN A 216 -26.70 3.38 3.46
C ASN A 216 -26.56 4.90 3.33
N GLU A 217 -26.26 5.34 2.11
CA GLU A 217 -26.09 6.76 1.76
C GLU A 217 -27.33 7.60 2.09
N LEU A 218 -28.53 7.14 1.71
CA LEU A 218 -29.78 7.86 1.96
C LEU A 218 -30.05 8.05 3.46
N ARG A 219 -29.71 7.05 4.28
CA ARG A 219 -29.86 7.13 5.73
C ARG A 219 -28.86 8.11 6.35
N ALA A 220 -27.62 8.14 5.86
CA ALA A 220 -26.63 9.10 6.33
C ALA A 220 -27.03 10.55 5.99
N GLU A 221 -27.58 10.76 4.78
CA GLU A 221 -28.10 12.06 4.36
C GLU A 221 -29.33 12.49 5.18
N ALA A 222 -30.26 11.57 5.47
CA ALA A 222 -31.42 11.84 6.32
C ALA A 222 -31.05 12.22 7.77
N LEU A 223 -29.87 11.78 8.25
CA LEU A 223 -29.31 12.18 9.55
C LEU A 223 -28.59 13.55 9.49
N GLY A 224 -28.57 14.22 8.34
CA GLY A 224 -27.99 15.55 8.14
C GLY A 224 -26.50 15.55 7.77
N PHE A 225 -25.89 14.41 7.47
CA PHE A 225 -24.50 14.37 7.04
C PHE A 225 -24.34 14.76 5.57
N ASN A 226 -23.43 15.68 5.27
CA ASN A 226 -23.06 16.02 3.89
C ASN A 226 -22.21 14.89 3.28
N VAL A 227 -22.83 13.96 2.57
CA VAL A 227 -22.18 12.79 1.97
C VAL A 227 -21.06 13.20 1.02
N LEU A 228 -21.32 14.16 0.12
CA LEU A 228 -20.34 14.62 -0.87
C LEU A 228 -19.10 15.21 -0.20
N GLY A 229 -19.28 16.07 0.81
CA GLY A 229 -18.17 16.67 1.54
C GLY A 229 -17.27 15.62 2.21
N HIS A 230 -17.86 14.61 2.85
CA HIS A 230 -17.09 13.53 3.48
C HIS A 230 -16.32 12.69 2.46
N ARG A 231 -16.95 12.38 1.30
CA ARG A 231 -16.33 11.64 0.20
C ARG A 231 -15.15 12.38 -0.43
N VAL A 232 -15.27 13.69 -0.64
CA VAL A 232 -14.18 14.53 -1.17
C VAL A 232 -13.02 14.60 -0.18
N VAL A 233 -13.31 14.84 1.11
CA VAL A 233 -12.26 14.92 2.15
C VAL A 233 -11.48 13.62 2.27
N VAL A 234 -12.16 12.46 2.32
CA VAL A 234 -11.44 11.17 2.39
C VAL A 234 -10.68 10.87 1.09
N SER A 235 -11.20 11.28 -0.07
CA SER A 235 -10.48 11.18 -1.35
C SER A 235 -9.18 11.97 -1.33
N CYS A 236 -9.20 13.19 -0.81
CA CYS A 236 -8.00 14.01 -0.65
C CYS A 236 -6.98 13.37 0.30
N ILE A 237 -7.45 12.87 1.45
CA ILE A 237 -6.59 12.16 2.42
C ILE A 237 -5.95 10.93 1.77
N ALA A 238 -6.76 10.11 1.09
CA ALA A 238 -6.29 8.91 0.41
C ALA A 238 -5.28 9.23 -0.70
N ALA A 239 -5.52 10.27 -1.49
CA ALA A 239 -4.63 10.73 -2.55
C ALA A 239 -3.27 11.19 -2.00
N VAL A 240 -3.27 12.01 -0.93
CA VAL A 240 -2.03 12.47 -0.31
C VAL A 240 -1.25 11.31 0.31
N LEU A 241 -1.91 10.34 0.95
CA LEU A 241 -1.26 9.16 1.50
C LEU A 241 -0.64 8.27 0.40
N ALA A 242 -1.35 8.07 -0.72
CA ALA A 242 -0.81 7.37 -1.89
C ALA A 242 0.40 8.11 -2.48
N CYS A 243 0.34 9.43 -2.56
CA CYS A 243 1.47 10.28 -2.96
C CYS A 243 2.68 10.11 -2.03
N VAL A 244 2.48 10.06 -0.71
CA VAL A 244 3.59 9.80 0.22
C VAL A 244 4.20 8.42 -0.03
N ALA A 245 3.38 7.38 -0.22
CA ALA A 245 3.88 6.04 -0.55
C ALA A 245 4.72 6.06 -1.84
N GLY A 246 4.31 6.83 -2.85
CA GLY A 246 5.05 7.02 -4.10
C GLY A 246 6.41 7.69 -3.91
N ALA A 247 6.45 8.74 -3.11
CA ALA A 247 7.70 9.42 -2.76
C ALA A 247 8.67 8.47 -2.03
N LEU A 248 8.18 7.68 -1.07
CA LEU A 248 8.98 6.67 -0.38
C LEU A 248 9.52 5.59 -1.34
N ASN A 249 8.71 5.16 -2.30
CA ASN A 249 9.12 4.20 -3.33
C ASN A 249 10.23 4.77 -4.23
N ALA A 250 10.09 6.02 -4.67
CA ALA A 250 11.10 6.72 -5.45
C ALA A 250 12.43 6.85 -4.68
N LEU A 251 12.38 7.16 -3.38
CA LEU A 251 13.59 7.25 -2.54
C LEU A 251 14.29 5.90 -2.36
N TRP A 252 13.54 4.79 -2.30
CA TRP A 252 14.11 3.45 -2.22
C TRP A 252 14.71 2.98 -3.53
N LEU A 253 13.93 3.03 -4.62
CA LEU A 253 14.34 2.53 -5.94
C LEU A 253 15.37 3.45 -6.61
N ARG A 254 15.41 4.74 -6.26
CA ARG A 254 16.26 5.78 -6.89
C ARG A 254 16.02 5.90 -8.40
N PHE A 255 14.84 5.48 -8.80
CA PHE A 255 14.33 5.43 -10.16
C PHE A 255 12.83 5.61 -10.11
N VAL A 256 12.28 6.32 -11.08
CA VAL A 256 10.84 6.48 -11.26
C VAL A 256 10.53 6.32 -12.74
N GLY A 257 9.64 5.39 -13.07
CA GLY A 257 9.16 5.15 -14.43
C GLY A 257 7.64 4.93 -14.47
N PRO A 258 7.00 5.12 -15.64
CA PRO A 258 5.54 5.03 -15.76
C PRO A 258 5.04 3.62 -15.47
N GLU A 259 5.75 2.59 -15.95
CA GLU A 259 5.36 1.18 -15.76
C GLU A 259 5.35 0.77 -14.28
N VAL A 260 6.32 1.27 -13.50
CA VAL A 260 6.47 0.90 -12.09
C VAL A 260 5.46 1.62 -11.18
N THR A 261 4.91 2.75 -11.62
CA THR A 261 4.14 3.65 -10.73
C THR A 261 2.73 3.96 -11.19
N LEU A 262 2.50 4.05 -12.50
CA LEU A 262 1.24 4.51 -13.11
C LEU A 262 0.47 3.39 -13.82
N ASP A 263 1.07 2.20 -13.96
CA ASP A 263 0.45 1.11 -14.69
C ASP A 263 -0.82 0.57 -14.00
N LEU A 264 -1.76 0.10 -14.82
CA LEU A 264 -3.01 -0.50 -14.37
C LEU A 264 -2.73 -1.79 -13.57
N GLN A 265 -1.67 -2.52 -13.91
CA GLN A 265 -1.28 -3.73 -13.17
C GLN A 265 -1.02 -3.42 -11.68
N VAL A 266 -0.35 -2.32 -11.36
CA VAL A 266 -0.11 -1.89 -9.97
C VAL A 266 -1.44 -1.62 -9.26
N MET A 267 -2.42 -1.04 -9.96
CA MET A 267 -3.75 -0.77 -9.40
C MET A 267 -4.51 -2.08 -9.12
N LEU A 268 -4.38 -3.06 -10.02
CA LEU A 268 -4.93 -4.40 -9.82
C LEU A 268 -4.27 -5.07 -8.61
N ASP A 269 -2.94 -5.03 -8.50
CA ASP A 269 -2.22 -5.57 -7.35
C ASP A 269 -2.70 -4.95 -6.03
N VAL A 270 -2.88 -3.63 -5.99
CA VAL A 270 -3.44 -2.93 -4.81
C VAL A 270 -4.85 -3.44 -4.48
N LEU A 271 -5.71 -3.63 -5.48
CA LEU A 271 -7.05 -4.18 -5.29
C LEU A 271 -7.00 -5.63 -4.77
N LEU A 272 -6.14 -6.47 -5.35
CA LEU A 272 -5.92 -7.85 -4.92
C LEU A 272 -5.50 -7.90 -3.45
N ILE A 273 -4.56 -7.04 -3.06
CA ILE A 273 -4.07 -6.96 -1.69
C ILE A 273 -5.18 -6.57 -0.71
N VAL A 274 -6.02 -5.58 -1.05
CA VAL A 274 -7.17 -5.20 -0.20
C VAL A 274 -8.13 -6.37 -0.04
N VAL A 275 -8.45 -7.08 -1.12
CA VAL A 275 -9.39 -8.21 -1.08
C VAL A 275 -8.83 -9.37 -0.25
N ILE A 276 -7.56 -9.74 -0.45
CA ILE A 276 -6.89 -10.80 0.30
C ILE A 276 -6.83 -10.44 1.80
N GLY A 277 -6.43 -9.21 2.12
CA GLY A 277 -6.33 -8.71 3.49
C GLY A 277 -7.68 -8.62 4.20
N GLY A 278 -8.70 -8.12 3.50
CA GLY A 278 -10.06 -7.89 3.97
C GLY A 278 -10.46 -6.42 3.87
N MET A 279 -11.44 -6.14 3.00
CA MET A 279 -11.99 -4.80 2.78
C MET A 279 -12.56 -4.18 4.06
N GLY A 280 -12.23 -2.91 4.31
CA GLY A 280 -12.69 -2.15 5.48
C GLY A 280 -11.97 -2.57 6.77
N THR A 281 -10.77 -3.13 6.63
CA THR A 281 -9.88 -3.41 7.76
C THR A 281 -8.47 -2.94 7.44
N LEU A 282 -8.02 -1.86 8.09
CA LEU A 282 -6.65 -1.37 7.91
C LEU A 282 -5.58 -2.42 8.25
N TYR A 283 -5.82 -3.27 9.26
CA TYR A 283 -4.93 -4.41 9.55
C TYR A 283 -4.87 -5.43 8.41
N GLY A 284 -5.93 -5.51 7.59
CA GLY A 284 -5.96 -6.29 6.35
C GLY A 284 -4.91 -5.81 5.36
N ALA A 285 -4.66 -4.50 5.25
CA ALA A 285 -3.60 -3.97 4.38
C ALA A 285 -2.20 -4.49 4.77
N VAL A 286 -1.92 -4.64 6.07
CA VAL A 286 -0.64 -5.17 6.58
C VAL A 286 -0.45 -6.65 6.21
N ILE A 287 -1.46 -7.47 6.52
CA ILE A 287 -1.38 -8.92 6.26
C ILE A 287 -1.45 -9.20 4.76
N GLY A 288 -2.33 -8.50 4.03
CA GLY A 288 -2.45 -8.61 2.59
C GLY A 288 -1.15 -8.24 1.89
N ALA A 289 -0.56 -7.08 2.21
CA ALA A 289 0.69 -6.64 1.58
C ALA A 289 1.83 -7.60 1.89
N GLY A 290 1.92 -8.08 3.14
CA GLY A 290 2.89 -9.10 3.52
C GLY A 290 2.75 -10.38 2.70
N VAL A 291 1.54 -10.96 2.65
CA VAL A 291 1.28 -12.21 1.91
C VAL A 291 1.53 -12.03 0.41
N PHE A 292 1.00 -10.96 -0.18
CA PHE A 292 1.10 -10.71 -1.61
C PHE A 292 2.54 -10.45 -2.05
N VAL A 293 3.26 -9.54 -1.39
CA VAL A 293 4.63 -9.18 -1.79
C VAL A 293 5.60 -10.34 -1.56
N LEU A 294 5.42 -11.13 -0.49
CA LEU A 294 6.21 -12.34 -0.27
C LEU A 294 5.90 -13.40 -1.34
N ALA A 295 4.64 -13.59 -1.70
CA ALA A 295 4.27 -14.49 -2.78
C ALA A 295 4.85 -14.01 -4.12
N GLU A 296 4.70 -12.73 -4.46
CA GLU A 296 5.24 -12.12 -5.67
C GLU A 296 6.76 -12.32 -5.77
N THR A 297 7.50 -12.17 -4.66
CA THR A 297 8.96 -12.28 -4.67
C THR A 297 9.45 -13.74 -4.69
N TYR A 298 8.84 -14.62 -3.89
CA TYR A 298 9.40 -15.94 -3.63
C TYR A 298 8.69 -17.07 -4.39
N LEU A 299 7.49 -16.86 -4.94
CA LEU A 299 6.73 -17.92 -5.60
C LEU A 299 7.46 -18.45 -6.84
N GLN A 300 8.06 -17.57 -7.66
CA GLN A 300 8.87 -17.99 -8.81
C GLN A 300 10.05 -18.88 -8.37
N SER A 301 10.76 -18.48 -7.30
CA SER A 301 11.89 -19.26 -6.77
C SER A 301 11.46 -20.61 -6.19
N ALA A 302 10.28 -20.67 -5.54
CA ALA A 302 9.72 -21.91 -5.03
C ALA A 302 9.31 -22.86 -6.15
N ILE A 303 8.68 -22.34 -7.22
CA ILE A 303 8.33 -23.13 -8.40
C ILE A 303 9.61 -23.63 -9.09
N ALA A 304 10.63 -22.78 -9.24
CA ALA A 304 11.91 -23.17 -9.82
C ALA A 304 12.62 -24.30 -9.05
N TYR A 305 12.46 -24.34 -7.72
CA TYR A 305 13.00 -25.41 -6.89
C TYR A 305 12.28 -26.76 -7.11
N ILE A 306 10.96 -26.72 -7.31
CA ILE A 306 10.12 -27.92 -7.45
C ILE A 306 10.06 -28.42 -8.90
N ALA A 307 10.19 -27.52 -9.89
CA ALA A 307 10.05 -27.83 -11.31
C ALA A 307 10.89 -29.04 -11.80
N PRO A 308 12.16 -29.23 -11.37
CA PRO A 308 12.95 -30.41 -11.74
C PRO A 308 12.33 -31.74 -11.30
N MET A 309 11.58 -31.76 -10.20
CA MET A 309 10.98 -32.98 -9.64
C MET A 309 9.73 -33.43 -10.42
N ILE A 310 9.21 -32.60 -11.32
CA ILE A 310 7.91 -32.80 -12.01
C ILE A 310 8.11 -32.95 -13.53
N GLN A 311 9.36 -32.91 -14.02
CA GLN A 311 9.70 -32.96 -15.45
C GLN A 311 9.18 -34.22 -16.16
N GLU A 312 9.12 -35.36 -15.45
CA GLU A 312 8.64 -36.65 -15.97
C GLU A 312 7.13 -36.70 -16.26
N THR A 313 6.38 -35.66 -15.85
CA THR A 313 4.93 -35.59 -16.07
C THR A 313 4.57 -34.48 -17.06
N PRO A 314 4.32 -34.81 -18.35
CA PRO A 314 4.24 -33.81 -19.43
C PRO A 314 3.10 -32.79 -19.29
N MET A 315 2.01 -33.11 -18.56
CA MET A 315 0.94 -32.14 -18.31
C MET A 315 1.24 -31.19 -17.14
N LEU A 316 1.89 -31.68 -16.07
CA LEU A 316 2.16 -30.91 -14.87
C LEU A 316 3.36 -29.98 -15.05
N SER A 317 4.36 -30.37 -15.86
CA SER A 317 5.53 -29.55 -16.17
C SER A 317 5.18 -28.26 -16.92
N VAL A 318 4.13 -28.28 -17.76
CA VAL A 318 3.63 -27.09 -18.47
C VAL A 318 2.94 -26.11 -17.54
N ILE A 319 2.27 -26.58 -16.49
CA ILE A 319 1.53 -25.73 -15.53
C ILE A 319 2.48 -25.21 -14.44
N ILE A 320 3.40 -26.06 -13.96
CA ILE A 320 4.36 -25.76 -12.89
C ILE A 320 5.68 -25.33 -13.54
N HIS A 321 5.63 -24.28 -14.35
CA HIS A 321 6.80 -23.64 -14.93
C HIS A 321 7.10 -22.33 -14.20
N PRO A 322 8.37 -21.99 -13.89
CA PRO A 322 8.72 -20.77 -13.15
C PRO A 322 8.16 -19.48 -13.77
N ASP A 323 8.12 -19.41 -15.10
CA ASP A 323 7.62 -18.23 -15.83
C ASP A 323 6.10 -18.02 -15.67
N ARG A 324 5.36 -19.03 -15.19
CA ARG A 324 3.91 -18.98 -14.98
C ARG A 324 3.52 -18.66 -13.53
N TRP A 325 4.41 -18.06 -12.74
CA TRP A 325 4.11 -17.69 -11.34
C TRP A 325 2.89 -16.75 -11.21
N VAL A 326 2.65 -15.86 -12.18
CA VAL A 326 1.47 -14.97 -12.20
C VAL A 326 0.16 -15.76 -12.28
N PHE A 327 0.13 -16.89 -13.00
CA PHE A 327 -1.03 -17.77 -13.06
C PHE A 327 -1.39 -18.31 -11.66
N TRP A 328 -0.39 -18.71 -10.89
CA TRP A 328 -0.57 -19.20 -9.52
C TRP A 328 -1.02 -18.10 -8.54
N LEU A 329 -0.56 -16.87 -8.73
CA LEU A 329 -1.13 -15.72 -8.01
C LEU A 329 -2.61 -15.49 -8.35
N GLY A 330 -2.99 -15.63 -9.62
CA GLY A 330 -4.39 -15.57 -10.04
C GLY A 330 -5.26 -16.64 -9.37
N ILE A 331 -4.78 -17.88 -9.29
CA ILE A 331 -5.47 -18.96 -8.56
C ILE A 331 -5.59 -18.60 -7.07
N LEU A 332 -4.51 -18.14 -6.44
CA LEU A 332 -4.51 -17.74 -5.03
C LEU A 332 -5.55 -16.65 -4.78
N PHE A 333 -5.70 -15.71 -5.70
CA PHE A 333 -6.74 -14.68 -5.64
C PHE A 333 -8.16 -15.27 -5.73
N VAL A 334 -8.45 -16.11 -6.71
CA VAL A 334 -9.78 -16.74 -6.87
C VAL A 334 -10.15 -17.54 -5.62
N VAL A 335 -9.20 -18.32 -5.09
CA VAL A 335 -9.37 -19.06 -3.84
C VAL A 335 -9.60 -18.11 -2.66
N SER A 336 -8.86 -17.00 -2.59
CA SER A 336 -9.05 -16.00 -1.54
C SER A 336 -10.46 -15.40 -1.58
N VAL A 337 -10.93 -14.96 -2.74
CA VAL A 337 -12.27 -14.35 -2.91
C VAL A 337 -13.38 -15.36 -2.59
N TYR A 338 -13.27 -16.59 -3.11
CA TYR A 338 -14.31 -17.60 -2.95
C TYR A 338 -14.40 -18.11 -1.51
N TYR A 339 -13.27 -18.43 -0.89
CA TYR A 339 -13.27 -19.00 0.45
C TYR A 339 -13.22 -17.95 1.56
N PHE A 340 -12.72 -16.74 1.30
CA PHE A 340 -12.56 -15.66 2.28
C PHE A 340 -13.21 -14.36 1.77
N PRO A 341 -14.55 -14.30 1.62
CA PRO A 341 -15.24 -13.11 1.11
C PRO A 341 -15.08 -11.86 2.01
N GLU A 342 -14.76 -12.06 3.29
CA GLU A 342 -14.44 -10.99 4.25
C GLU A 342 -12.92 -10.70 4.35
N GLY A 343 -12.10 -11.39 3.53
CA GLY A 343 -10.65 -11.46 3.62
C GLY A 343 -10.12 -12.22 4.83
N ILE A 344 -8.79 -12.32 4.93
CA ILE A 344 -8.12 -13.07 6.01
C ILE A 344 -8.44 -12.47 7.38
N VAL A 345 -8.32 -11.14 7.51
CA VAL A 345 -8.49 -10.46 8.81
C VAL A 345 -9.96 -10.43 9.23
N GLY A 346 -10.88 -10.15 8.31
CA GLY A 346 -12.32 -10.14 8.59
C GLY A 346 -12.80 -11.48 9.13
N ARG A 347 -12.42 -12.58 8.47
CA ARG A 347 -12.79 -13.94 8.89
C ARG A 347 -12.24 -14.31 10.27
N LEU A 348 -10.97 -13.98 10.53
CA LEU A 348 -10.34 -14.26 11.82
C LEU A 348 -10.98 -13.46 12.97
N ARG A 349 -11.38 -12.22 12.71
CA ARG A 349 -12.09 -11.36 13.67
C ARG A 349 -13.49 -11.89 13.96
N ASN A 350 -14.25 -12.24 12.93
CA ASN A 350 -15.61 -12.75 13.08
C ASN A 350 -15.65 -14.11 13.79
N ARG A 351 -14.69 -14.99 13.53
CA ARG A 351 -14.51 -16.24 14.30
C ARG A 351 -14.19 -15.99 15.77
N ALA A 352 -13.34 -15.01 16.08
CA ALA A 352 -13.00 -14.66 17.47
C ALA A 352 -14.22 -14.12 18.23
N ILE A 353 -15.01 -13.25 17.60
CA ILE A 353 -16.25 -12.70 18.18
C ILE A 353 -17.26 -13.81 18.46
N LYS A 354 -17.52 -14.69 17.48
CA LYS A 354 -18.44 -15.84 17.66
C LYS A 354 -17.99 -16.75 18.80
N ARG A 355 -16.70 -17.10 18.88
CA ARG A 355 -16.15 -17.94 19.98
C ARG A 355 -16.28 -17.27 21.35
N ALA A 356 -16.07 -15.96 21.44
CA ALA A 356 -16.23 -15.21 22.68
C ALA A 356 -17.70 -15.19 23.14
N ALA A 357 -18.64 -15.04 22.21
CA ALA A 357 -20.07 -15.15 22.49
C ALA A 357 -20.42 -16.56 23.01
N THR A 358 -20.01 -17.63 22.32
CA THR A 358 -20.32 -19.01 22.76
C THR A 358 -19.75 -19.34 24.15
N LYS A 359 -18.52 -18.90 24.47
CA LYS A 359 -17.94 -19.08 25.81
C LYS A 359 -18.69 -18.33 26.91
N LYS A 360 -19.31 -17.20 26.58
CA LYS A 360 -20.15 -16.46 27.53
C LYS A 360 -21.41 -17.25 27.87
N TRP A 361 -22.04 -17.88 26.87
CA TRP A 361 -23.24 -18.71 27.08
C TRP A 361 -22.99 -19.98 27.88
N MET A 362 -21.83 -20.65 27.74
CA MET A 362 -21.50 -21.84 28.54
C MET A 362 -21.14 -21.55 30.01
N ARG A 363 -21.05 -20.27 30.41
CA ARG A 363 -20.72 -19.86 31.78
C ARG A 363 -21.97 -19.47 32.60
N TRP A 364 -23.13 -19.45 31.97
CA TRP A 364 -24.45 -19.39 32.61
C TRP A 364 -25.09 -20.76 32.46
#